data_AF-A0A2V2WVU0-F1
#
_entry.id   AF-A0A2V2WVU0-F1
#
_cell.length_a   1.000
_cell.length_b   1.000
_cell.length_c   1.000
_cell.angle_alpha   90.00
_cell.angle_beta   90.00
_cell.angle_gamma   90.00
#
_symmetry.space_group_name_H-M   'P 1'
#
loop_
_entity.id
_entity.type
_entity.pdbx_description
1 polymer ?
#
loop_
_entity_poly.entity_id
_entity_poly.type
_entity_poly.pdbx_seq_one_letter_code
_entity_poly.pdbx_strand_id
1 'polypeptide(L)'
;MKRVNAIESNREEARKWQLSVFCGRSKHEAEKMTKELERRDGATLDEIKRALEAEKRESSALQADRESRNWECEHTVERIRTRKQDEESASERLRQAMQQPEQGLSLRQSAIETKEQQLEMVQLDGARGREAVMWERHSIEAVRRTVREERCRQRRQWIHQIKEMNAKFPEPVRPLAEERKKKREQATANEDAAERALAADIKMIEEYLPRLISLEDIPVNPEETGIIRRQFDEVFTQEEQT
;
A
#
# COMPACT_ATOMS: atom_id res chain seq x y z
N MET A 1 11.91 80.04 -115.30
CA MET A 1 12.03 79.19 -114.10
C MET A 1 13.15 79.60 -113.14
N LYS A 2 14.41 79.81 -113.56
CA LYS A 2 15.55 79.98 -112.63
C LYS A 2 15.49 81.19 -111.65
N ARG A 3 14.86 82.32 -112.01
CA ARG A 3 14.78 83.52 -111.16
C ARG A 3 13.67 83.47 -110.09
N VAL A 4 12.56 82.78 -110.36
CA VAL A 4 11.45 82.62 -109.40
C VAL A 4 11.88 81.71 -108.25
N ASN A 5 12.54 80.60 -108.55
CA ASN A 5 13.08 79.68 -107.55
C ASN A 5 14.12 80.35 -106.61
N ALA A 6 14.91 81.32 -107.10
CA ALA A 6 15.86 82.05 -106.28
C ALA A 6 15.18 83.02 -105.29
N ILE A 7 14.06 83.63 -105.68
CA ILE A 7 13.27 84.52 -104.81
C ILE A 7 12.51 83.71 -103.75
N GLU A 8 11.97 82.54 -104.12
CA GLU A 8 11.35 81.60 -103.19
C GLU A 8 12.36 81.04 -102.19
N SER A 9 13.54 80.60 -102.65
CA SER A 9 14.65 80.14 -101.79
C SER A 9 15.04 81.22 -100.78
N ASN A 10 15.26 82.47 -101.23
CA ASN A 10 15.61 83.57 -100.32
C ASN A 10 14.50 83.92 -99.32
N ARG A 11 13.22 83.86 -99.73
CA ARG A 11 12.09 84.07 -98.81
C ARG A 11 11.96 82.94 -97.80
N GLU A 12 12.23 81.71 -98.20
CA GLU A 12 12.17 80.55 -97.34
C GLU A 12 13.36 80.51 -96.36
N GLU A 13 14.54 80.89 -96.82
CA GLU A 13 15.72 81.13 -95.97
C GLU A 13 15.49 82.26 -94.96
N ALA A 14 14.90 83.38 -95.38
CA ALA A 14 14.54 84.47 -94.47
C ALA A 14 13.52 84.03 -93.41
N ARG A 15 12.52 83.20 -93.78
CA ARG A 15 11.56 82.63 -92.81
C ARG A 15 12.23 81.65 -91.86
N LYS A 16 13.09 80.76 -92.37
CA LYS A 16 13.87 79.83 -91.53
C LYS A 16 14.76 80.59 -90.55
N TRP A 17 15.39 81.68 -91.00
CA TRP A 17 16.20 82.54 -90.14
C TRP A 17 15.36 83.24 -89.07
N GLN A 18 14.22 83.82 -89.42
CA GLN A 18 13.30 84.44 -88.46
C GLN A 18 12.75 83.43 -87.43
N LEU A 19 12.37 82.24 -87.87
CA LEU A 19 11.93 81.16 -86.97
C LEU A 19 13.05 80.69 -86.05
N SER A 20 14.28 80.57 -86.57
CA SER A 20 15.45 80.23 -85.77
C SER A 20 15.72 81.28 -84.69
N VAL A 21 15.62 82.57 -85.03
CA VAL A 21 15.77 83.68 -84.09
C VAL A 21 14.65 83.68 -83.04
N PHE A 22 13.40 83.48 -83.45
CA PHE A 22 12.26 83.41 -82.52
C PHE A 22 12.40 82.23 -81.56
N CYS A 23 12.68 81.03 -82.08
CA CYS A 23 12.94 79.84 -81.27
C CYS A 23 14.14 80.04 -80.34
N GLY A 24 15.19 80.73 -80.79
CA GLY A 24 16.34 81.09 -79.95
C GLY A 24 15.94 82.00 -78.78
N ARG A 25 15.15 83.05 -79.04
CA ARG A 25 14.63 83.96 -78.00
C ARG A 25 13.72 83.25 -77.00
N SER A 26 12.78 82.43 -77.47
CA SER A 26 11.89 81.67 -76.59
C SER A 26 12.63 80.66 -75.73
N LYS A 27 13.67 79.99 -76.26
CA LYS A 27 14.54 79.11 -75.46
C LYS A 27 15.29 79.90 -74.39
N HIS A 28 15.85 81.05 -74.75
CA HIS A 28 16.58 81.90 -73.81
C HIS A 28 15.69 82.45 -72.69
N GLU A 29 14.47 82.89 -73.02
CA GLU A 29 13.48 83.33 -72.04
C GLU A 29 13.04 82.19 -71.11
N ALA A 30 12.79 80.99 -71.65
CA ALA A 30 12.47 79.81 -70.85
C ALA A 30 13.61 79.43 -69.88
N GLU A 31 14.86 79.40 -70.36
CA GLU A 31 16.04 79.15 -69.51
C GLU A 31 16.21 80.20 -68.40
N LYS A 32 15.93 81.47 -68.71
CA LYS A 32 15.98 82.56 -67.73
C LYS A 32 14.91 82.37 -66.65
N MET A 33 13.68 82.03 -67.03
CA MET A 33 12.59 81.74 -66.09
C MET A 33 12.91 80.53 -65.21
N THR A 34 13.45 79.45 -65.79
CA THR A 34 13.89 78.26 -65.02
C THR A 34 14.94 78.64 -63.97
N LYS A 35 15.97 79.39 -64.36
CA LYS A 35 17.03 79.83 -63.42
C LYS A 35 16.51 80.78 -62.33
N GLU A 36 15.50 81.58 -62.61
CA GLU A 36 14.89 82.46 -61.61
C GLU A 36 14.05 81.66 -60.61
N LEU A 37 13.31 80.64 -61.06
CA LEU A 37 12.58 79.72 -60.20
C LEU A 37 13.54 78.92 -59.29
N GLU A 38 14.61 78.35 -59.85
CA GLU A 38 15.63 77.63 -59.07
C GLU A 38 16.29 78.53 -58.01
N ARG A 39 16.50 79.82 -58.31
CA ARG A 39 17.01 80.79 -57.34
C ARG A 39 16.02 81.12 -56.24
N ARG A 40 14.72 81.22 -56.56
CA ARG A 40 13.66 81.51 -55.57
C ARG A 40 13.41 80.33 -54.65
N ASP A 41 13.36 79.12 -55.21
CA ASP A 41 13.06 77.89 -54.46
C ASP A 41 14.30 77.31 -53.76
N GLY A 42 15.50 77.79 -54.11
CA GLY A 42 16.76 77.42 -53.45
C GLY A 42 17.26 76.01 -53.78
N ALA A 43 16.63 75.33 -54.74
CA ALA A 43 17.01 74.01 -55.24
C ALA A 43 16.86 73.95 -56.76
N THR A 44 17.83 73.32 -57.42
CA THR A 44 17.77 73.08 -58.87
C THR A 44 16.84 71.92 -59.19
N LEU A 45 16.26 71.93 -60.40
CA LEU A 45 15.38 70.83 -60.84
C LEU A 45 16.11 69.47 -60.80
N ASP A 46 17.41 69.46 -61.09
CA ASP A 46 18.23 68.26 -61.07
C ASP A 46 18.58 67.78 -59.66
N GLU A 47 18.64 68.66 -58.66
CA GLU A 47 18.73 68.27 -57.25
C GLU A 47 17.44 67.61 -56.77
N ILE A 48 16.28 68.18 -57.11
CA ILE A 48 14.97 67.61 -56.75
C ILE A 48 14.79 66.23 -57.39
N LYS A 49 15.16 66.07 -58.66
CA LYS A 49 15.14 64.76 -59.34
C LYS A 49 16.07 63.75 -58.65
N ARG A 50 17.29 64.17 -58.29
CA ARG A 50 18.24 63.28 -57.59
C ARG A 50 17.72 62.87 -56.21
N ALA A 51 17.16 63.81 -55.44
CA ALA A 51 16.55 63.53 -54.14
C ALA A 51 15.37 62.56 -54.28
N LEU A 52 14.48 62.78 -55.24
CA LEU A 52 13.35 61.88 -55.51
C LEU A 52 13.81 60.47 -55.86
N GLU A 53 14.84 60.34 -56.69
CA GLU A 53 15.41 59.04 -57.04
C GLU A 53 16.16 58.37 -55.87
N ALA A 54 16.70 59.15 -54.92
CA ALA A 54 17.26 58.61 -53.68
C ALA A 54 16.15 58.07 -52.76
N GLU A 55 15.11 58.86 -52.53
CA GLU A 55 13.93 58.48 -51.72
C GLU A 55 13.20 57.25 -52.27
N LYS A 56 13.10 57.11 -53.60
CA LYS A 56 12.56 55.89 -54.22
C LYS A 56 13.40 54.67 -53.90
N ARG A 57 14.74 54.78 -53.97
CA ARG A 57 15.65 53.67 -53.63
C ARG A 57 15.54 53.31 -52.16
N GLU A 58 15.50 54.31 -51.28
CA GLU A 58 15.32 54.10 -49.85
C GLU A 58 13.97 53.43 -49.55
N SER A 59 12.88 53.91 -50.15
CA SER A 59 11.56 53.30 -50.02
C SER A 59 11.53 51.86 -50.52
N SER A 60 12.17 51.55 -51.65
CA SER A 60 12.30 50.19 -52.14
C SER A 60 13.13 49.30 -51.21
N ALA A 61 14.21 49.82 -50.63
CA ALA A 61 15.02 49.08 -49.67
C ALA A 61 14.25 48.78 -48.38
N LEU A 62 13.51 49.76 -47.84
CA LEU A 62 12.65 49.60 -46.67
C LEU A 62 11.50 48.63 -46.95
N GLN A 63 10.94 48.64 -48.17
CA GLN A 63 9.90 47.70 -48.57
C GLN A 63 10.44 46.26 -48.61
N ALA A 64 11.62 46.05 -49.21
CA ALA A 64 12.26 44.74 -49.27
C ALA A 64 12.63 44.20 -47.86
N ASP A 65 13.14 45.05 -46.97
CA ASP A 65 13.42 44.68 -45.57
C ASP A 65 12.13 44.31 -44.81
N ARG A 66 11.04 45.07 -44.99
CA ARG A 66 9.73 44.72 -44.42
C ARG A 66 9.20 43.39 -44.94
N GLU A 67 9.30 43.14 -46.23
CA GLU A 67 8.87 41.89 -46.86
C GLU A 67 9.68 40.70 -46.33
N SER A 68 11.01 40.85 -46.20
CA SER A 68 11.88 39.84 -45.59
C SER A 68 11.47 39.52 -44.16
N ARG A 69 11.24 40.55 -43.33
CA ARG A 69 10.81 40.36 -41.93
C ARG A 69 9.42 39.75 -41.83
N ASN A 70 8.48 40.14 -42.68
CA ASN A 70 7.15 39.54 -42.72
C ASN A 70 7.24 38.06 -43.07
N TRP A 71 8.05 37.71 -44.08
CA TRP A 71 8.27 36.33 -44.48
C TRP A 71 8.88 35.48 -43.35
N GLU A 72 9.88 36.01 -42.64
CA GLU A 72 10.49 35.34 -41.48
C GLU A 72 9.50 35.14 -40.33
N CYS A 73 8.67 36.16 -40.05
CA CYS A 73 7.62 36.09 -39.05
C CYS A 73 6.59 35.02 -39.40
N GLU A 74 6.09 35.01 -40.64
CA GLU A 74 5.12 34.02 -41.14
C GLU A 74 5.69 32.60 -41.02
N HIS A 75 6.91 32.39 -41.49
CA HIS A 75 7.57 31.09 -41.39
C HIS A 75 7.76 30.64 -39.93
N THR A 76 8.11 31.56 -39.04
CA THR A 76 8.26 31.27 -37.61
C THR A 76 6.93 30.90 -36.96
N VAL A 77 5.86 31.63 -37.29
CA VAL A 77 4.50 31.33 -36.81
C VAL A 77 4.06 29.96 -37.29
N GLU A 78 4.32 29.61 -38.56
CA GLU A 78 3.94 28.31 -39.09
C GLU A 78 4.69 27.16 -38.40
N ARG A 79 6.00 27.34 -38.15
CA ARG A 79 6.78 26.38 -37.35
C ARG A 79 6.25 26.21 -35.93
N ILE A 80 5.75 27.27 -35.31
CA ILE A 80 5.15 27.19 -33.97
C ILE A 80 3.81 26.44 -34.03
N ARG A 81 3.00 26.67 -35.07
CA ARG A 81 1.72 25.97 -35.25
C ARG A 81 1.91 24.46 -35.40
N THR A 82 2.83 24.02 -36.25
CA THR A 82 3.10 22.59 -36.44
C THR A 82 3.61 21.95 -35.16
N ARG A 83 4.57 22.59 -34.49
CA ARG A 83 5.07 22.12 -33.20
C ARG A 83 3.96 22.01 -32.15
N LYS A 84 3.09 23.00 -32.05
CA LYS A 84 1.95 22.98 -31.13
C LYS A 84 1.04 21.79 -31.42
N GLN A 85 0.73 21.53 -32.68
CA GLN A 85 -0.11 20.40 -33.08
C GLN A 85 0.54 19.04 -32.71
N ASP A 86 1.86 18.92 -32.89
CA ASP A 86 2.59 17.72 -32.50
C ASP A 86 2.59 17.51 -30.98
N GLU A 87 2.77 18.58 -30.20
CA GLU A 87 2.74 18.57 -28.74
C GLU A 87 1.33 18.24 -28.19
N GLU A 88 0.27 18.79 -28.79
CA GLU A 88 -1.12 18.43 -28.47
C GLU A 88 -1.40 16.96 -28.78
N SER A 89 -0.94 16.47 -29.93
CA SER A 89 -1.09 15.06 -30.34
C SER A 89 -0.28 14.11 -29.45
N ALA A 90 0.89 14.53 -28.96
CA ALA A 90 1.68 13.77 -27.98
C ALA A 90 0.97 13.72 -26.61
N SER A 91 0.39 14.84 -26.19
CA SER A 91 -0.37 14.94 -24.93
C SER A 91 -1.62 14.06 -24.94
N GLU A 92 -2.34 14.00 -26.05
CA GLU A 92 -3.50 13.11 -26.21
C GLU A 92 -3.11 11.63 -26.12
N ARG A 93 -2.02 11.25 -26.80
CA ARG A 93 -1.48 9.88 -26.73
C ARG A 93 -1.09 9.50 -25.30
N LEU A 94 -0.48 10.42 -24.55
CA LEU A 94 -0.16 10.20 -23.14
C LEU A 94 -1.43 10.02 -22.30
N ARG A 95 -2.46 10.84 -22.51
CA ARG A 95 -3.73 10.71 -21.78
C ARG A 95 -4.38 9.35 -22.04
N GLN A 96 -4.38 8.89 -23.29
CA GLN A 96 -4.87 7.56 -23.65
C GLN A 96 -4.04 6.44 -23.01
N ALA A 97 -2.72 6.59 -23.00
CA ALA A 97 -1.82 5.63 -22.36
C ALA A 97 -2.02 5.57 -20.82
N MET A 98 -2.43 6.67 -20.18
CA MET A 98 -2.73 6.73 -18.75
C MET A 98 -4.05 6.04 -18.36
N GLN A 99 -5.02 5.90 -19.27
CA GLN A 99 -6.30 5.28 -18.94
C GLN A 99 -6.17 3.82 -18.50
N GLN A 100 -5.29 3.04 -19.15
CA GLN A 100 -5.06 1.62 -18.81
C GLN A 100 -4.48 1.42 -17.40
N PRO A 101 -3.38 2.09 -17.00
CA PRO A 101 -2.88 1.98 -15.64
C PRO A 101 -3.84 2.55 -14.59
N GLU A 102 -4.60 3.60 -14.89
CA GLU A 102 -5.64 4.11 -13.98
C GLU A 102 -6.74 3.07 -13.72
N GLN A 103 -7.22 2.39 -14.76
CA GLN A 103 -8.16 1.27 -14.62
C GLN A 103 -7.51 0.08 -13.87
N GLY A 104 -6.24 -0.20 -14.16
CA GLY A 104 -5.49 -1.23 -13.44
C GLY A 104 -5.34 -0.93 -11.95
N LEU A 105 -5.16 0.34 -11.60
CA LEU A 105 -5.08 0.81 -10.21
C LEU A 105 -6.42 0.66 -9.49
N SER A 106 -7.53 1.06 -10.11
CA SER A 106 -8.86 0.93 -9.49
C SER A 106 -9.26 -0.53 -9.26
N LEU A 107 -8.92 -1.42 -10.20
CA LEU A 107 -9.12 -2.87 -10.03
C LEU A 107 -8.25 -3.44 -8.89
N ARG A 108 -7.00 -3.00 -8.76
CA ARG A 108 -6.13 -3.44 -7.67
C ARG A 108 -6.61 -2.92 -6.32
N GLN A 109 -7.06 -1.67 -6.25
CA GLN A 109 -7.62 -1.09 -5.03
C GLN A 109 -8.84 -1.87 -4.54
N SER A 110 -9.81 -2.12 -5.41
CA SER A 110 -11.00 -2.92 -5.06
C SER A 110 -10.66 -4.36 -4.65
N ALA A 111 -9.66 -4.98 -5.30
CA ALA A 111 -9.17 -6.30 -4.90
C ALA A 111 -8.52 -6.29 -3.50
N ILE A 112 -7.76 -5.24 -3.17
CA ILE A 112 -7.15 -5.05 -1.84
C ILE A 112 -8.24 -4.88 -0.78
N GLU A 113 -9.21 -3.99 -1.00
CA GLU A 113 -10.32 -3.75 -0.07
C GLU A 113 -11.09 -5.05 0.23
N THR A 114 -11.35 -5.86 -0.80
CA THR A 114 -12.01 -7.16 -0.64
C THR A 114 -11.16 -8.12 0.21
N LYS A 115 -9.83 -8.12 0.02
CA LYS A 115 -8.92 -8.96 0.81
C LYS A 115 -8.80 -8.48 2.25
N GLU A 116 -8.82 -7.19 2.49
CA GLU A 116 -8.85 -6.61 3.83
C GLU A 116 -10.11 -7.03 4.59
N GLN A 117 -11.28 -6.96 3.96
CA GLN A 117 -12.54 -7.44 4.54
C GLN A 117 -12.50 -8.95 4.84
N GLN A 118 -11.94 -9.77 3.93
CA GLN A 118 -11.77 -11.20 4.17
C GLN A 118 -10.84 -11.47 5.37
N LEU A 119 -9.75 -10.71 5.49
CA LEU A 119 -8.82 -10.85 6.60
C LEU A 119 -9.45 -10.44 7.94
N GLU A 120 -10.25 -9.38 7.97
CA GLU A 120 -10.98 -8.94 9.15
C GLU A 120 -11.93 -10.05 9.65
N MET A 121 -12.69 -10.66 8.75
CA MET A 121 -13.59 -11.78 9.09
C MET A 121 -12.81 -12.97 9.69
N VAL A 122 -11.69 -13.36 9.08
CA VAL A 122 -10.85 -14.45 9.60
C VAL A 122 -10.26 -14.13 10.97
N GLN A 123 -9.88 -12.86 11.21
CA GLN A 123 -9.38 -12.44 12.52
C GLN A 123 -10.46 -12.50 13.59
N LEU A 124 -11.69 -12.09 13.28
CA LEU A 124 -12.85 -12.19 14.18
C LEU A 124 -13.17 -13.65 14.51
N ASP A 125 -13.22 -14.52 13.51
CA ASP A 125 -13.45 -15.96 13.72
C ASP A 125 -12.33 -16.58 14.56
N GLY A 126 -11.07 -16.23 14.29
CA GLY A 126 -9.94 -16.66 15.09
C GLY A 126 -10.00 -16.17 16.54
N ALA A 127 -10.45 -14.94 16.78
CA ALA A 127 -10.65 -14.40 18.13
C ALA A 127 -11.77 -15.14 18.86
N ARG A 128 -12.93 -15.32 18.22
CA ARG A 128 -14.07 -16.08 18.75
C ARG A 128 -13.68 -17.54 19.07
N GLY A 129 -12.89 -18.18 18.21
CA GLY A 129 -12.38 -19.52 18.46
C GLY A 129 -11.48 -19.60 19.69
N ARG A 130 -10.57 -18.64 19.87
CA ARG A 130 -9.73 -18.56 21.08
C ARG A 130 -10.55 -18.36 22.35
N GLU A 131 -11.56 -17.50 22.30
CA GLU A 131 -12.47 -17.28 23.42
C GLU A 131 -13.23 -18.57 23.77
N ALA A 132 -13.79 -19.27 22.78
CA ALA A 132 -14.50 -20.52 22.99
C ALA A 132 -13.62 -21.59 23.68
N VAL A 133 -12.38 -21.76 23.20
CA VAL A 133 -11.41 -22.69 23.81
C VAL A 133 -11.09 -22.29 25.25
N MET A 134 -10.93 -20.99 25.53
CA MET A 134 -10.71 -20.51 26.89
C MET A 134 -11.90 -20.82 27.79
N TRP A 135 -13.11 -20.53 27.35
CA TRP A 135 -14.34 -20.84 28.09
C TRP A 135 -14.49 -22.32 28.40
N GLU A 136 -14.26 -23.20 27.41
CA GLU A 136 -14.30 -24.65 27.60
C GLU A 136 -13.24 -25.12 28.60
N ARG A 137 -12.02 -24.61 28.52
CA ARG A 137 -10.95 -24.94 29.48
C ARG A 137 -11.36 -24.60 30.91
N HIS A 138 -11.90 -23.40 31.13
CA HIS A 138 -12.39 -22.98 32.45
C HIS A 138 -13.55 -23.85 32.93
N SER A 139 -14.48 -24.20 32.04
CA SER A 139 -15.60 -25.09 32.34
C SER A 139 -15.12 -26.49 32.74
N ILE A 140 -14.22 -27.09 31.96
CA ILE A 140 -13.62 -28.40 32.24
C ILE A 140 -12.83 -28.35 33.55
N GLU A 141 -12.08 -27.27 33.81
CA GLU A 141 -11.33 -27.13 35.05
C GLU A 141 -12.26 -27.02 36.27
N ALA A 142 -13.36 -26.29 36.16
CA ALA A 142 -14.39 -26.22 37.20
C ALA A 142 -14.98 -27.61 37.49
N VAL A 143 -15.34 -28.37 36.46
CA VAL A 143 -15.83 -29.76 36.61
C VAL A 143 -14.76 -30.67 37.23
N ARG A 144 -13.49 -30.54 36.82
CA ARG A 144 -12.39 -31.32 37.43
C ARG A 144 -12.22 -31.01 38.91
N ARG A 145 -12.37 -29.75 39.32
CA ARG A 145 -12.32 -29.35 40.73
C ARG A 145 -13.44 -30.00 41.52
N THR A 146 -14.68 -29.93 41.05
CA THR A 146 -15.82 -30.54 41.76
C THR A 146 -15.67 -32.06 41.89
N VAL A 147 -15.23 -32.76 40.84
CA VAL A 147 -14.97 -34.20 40.89
C VAL A 147 -13.87 -34.55 41.91
N ARG A 148 -12.75 -33.81 41.91
CA ARG A 148 -11.67 -34.01 42.88
C ARG A 148 -12.14 -33.79 44.32
N GLU A 149 -12.92 -32.75 44.55
CA GLU A 149 -13.48 -32.46 45.89
C GLU A 149 -14.39 -33.58 46.37
N GLU A 150 -15.27 -34.09 45.50
CA GLU A 150 -16.18 -35.18 45.83
C GLU A 150 -15.42 -36.49 46.11
N ARG A 151 -14.41 -36.82 45.32
CA ARG A 151 -13.50 -37.94 45.59
C ARG A 151 -12.78 -37.79 46.93
N CYS A 152 -12.27 -36.59 47.25
CA CYS A 152 -11.65 -36.32 48.54
C CYS A 152 -12.64 -36.51 49.71
N ARG A 153 -13.92 -36.14 49.53
CA ARG A 153 -14.97 -36.39 50.52
C ARG A 153 -15.21 -37.88 50.71
N GLN A 154 -15.35 -38.64 49.63
CA GLN A 154 -15.52 -40.10 49.67
C GLN A 154 -14.36 -40.79 50.40
N ARG A 155 -13.11 -40.42 50.06
CA ARG A 155 -11.93 -40.98 50.73
C ARG A 155 -11.89 -40.64 52.22
N ARG A 156 -12.25 -39.41 52.60
CA ARG A 156 -12.38 -39.03 54.02
C ARG A 156 -13.41 -39.90 54.75
N GLN A 157 -14.56 -40.18 54.13
CA GLN A 157 -15.59 -41.07 54.69
C GLN A 157 -15.06 -42.50 54.85
N TRP A 158 -14.40 -43.05 53.83
CA TRP A 158 -13.78 -44.39 53.90
C TRP A 158 -12.73 -44.48 55.00
N ILE A 159 -11.84 -43.49 55.11
CA ILE A 159 -10.83 -43.44 56.18
C ILE A 159 -11.49 -43.42 57.55
N HIS A 160 -12.59 -42.67 57.71
CA HIS A 160 -13.34 -42.63 58.96
C HIS A 160 -13.90 -44.01 59.31
N GLN A 161 -14.54 -44.70 58.37
CA GLN A 161 -15.06 -46.05 58.56
C GLN A 161 -13.95 -47.06 58.92
N ILE A 162 -12.80 -47.00 58.25
CA ILE A 162 -11.65 -47.86 58.56
C ILE A 162 -11.15 -47.61 59.98
N LYS A 163 -11.04 -46.33 60.40
CA LYS A 163 -10.65 -45.98 61.77
C LYS A 163 -11.65 -46.49 62.81
N GLU A 164 -12.95 -46.36 62.56
CA GLU A 164 -13.98 -46.90 63.43
C GLU A 164 -13.89 -48.43 63.55
N MET A 165 -13.62 -49.13 62.45
CA MET A 165 -13.44 -50.57 62.44
C MET A 165 -12.16 -51.00 63.17
N ASN A 166 -11.04 -50.32 62.91
CA ASN A 166 -9.76 -50.54 63.60
C ASN A 166 -9.86 -50.30 65.10
N ALA A 167 -10.68 -49.33 65.55
CA ALA A 167 -10.91 -49.07 66.97
C ALA A 167 -11.70 -50.20 67.66
N LYS A 168 -12.58 -50.89 66.92
CA LYS A 168 -13.38 -52.04 67.43
C LYS A 168 -12.62 -53.36 67.37
N PHE A 169 -11.63 -53.50 66.49
CA PHE A 169 -10.86 -54.73 66.29
C PHE A 169 -10.15 -55.28 67.56
N PRO A 170 -9.68 -54.43 68.50
CA PRO A 170 -9.14 -54.88 69.79
C PRO A 170 -10.20 -55.27 70.83
N GLU A 171 -11.50 -54.99 70.60
CA GLU A 171 -12.57 -55.27 71.56
C GLU A 171 -12.76 -56.76 71.86
N PRO A 172 -12.59 -57.72 70.93
CA PRO A 172 -12.61 -59.15 71.24
C PRO A 172 -11.36 -59.62 71.99
N VAL A 173 -10.23 -58.93 71.83
CA VAL A 173 -8.93 -59.30 72.44
C VAL A 173 -8.83 -58.79 73.89
N ARG A 174 -9.37 -57.60 74.18
CA ARG A 174 -9.36 -56.99 75.52
C ARG A 174 -9.97 -57.86 76.63
N PRO A 175 -11.18 -58.47 76.47
CA PRO A 175 -11.78 -59.34 77.46
C PRO A 175 -10.94 -60.59 77.73
N LEU A 176 -10.32 -61.17 76.71
CA LEU A 176 -9.43 -62.34 76.85
C LEU A 176 -8.19 -61.98 77.68
N ALA A 177 -7.59 -60.80 77.43
CA ALA A 177 -6.47 -60.31 78.23
C ALA A 177 -6.88 -59.98 79.69
N GLU A 178 -8.07 -59.40 79.90
CA GLU A 178 -8.61 -59.08 81.24
C GLU A 178 -9.01 -60.34 82.04
N GLU A 179 -9.56 -61.36 81.38
CA GLU A 179 -9.88 -62.65 82.00
C GLU A 179 -8.61 -63.41 82.42
N ARG A 180 -7.54 -63.37 81.62
CA ARG A 180 -6.22 -63.95 81.98
C ARG A 180 -5.64 -63.29 83.23
N LYS A 181 -5.71 -61.95 83.32
CA LYS A 181 -5.29 -61.21 84.53
C LYS A 181 -6.06 -61.64 85.77
N LYS A 182 -7.38 -61.84 85.66
CA LYS A 182 -8.23 -62.30 86.77
C LYS A 182 -7.90 -63.74 87.20
N LYS A 183 -7.53 -64.62 86.27
CA LYS A 183 -7.15 -66.02 86.54
C LYS A 183 -5.67 -66.20 86.96
N ARG A 184 -4.85 -65.14 86.94
CA ARG A 184 -3.37 -65.18 87.14
C ARG A 184 -2.64 -66.09 86.14
N GLU A 185 -3.19 -66.27 84.95
CA GLU A 185 -2.55 -67.03 83.87
C GLU A 185 -1.61 -66.09 83.10
N GLN A 186 -0.35 -66.50 82.88
CA GLN A 186 0.58 -65.76 82.01
C GLN A 186 0.15 -65.97 80.55
N ALA A 187 0.13 -64.89 79.77
CA ALA A 187 -0.04 -64.99 78.33
C ALA A 187 1.07 -65.89 77.75
N THR A 188 0.71 -66.77 76.82
CA THR A 188 1.73 -67.53 76.10
C THR A 188 2.51 -66.58 75.20
N ALA A 189 3.81 -66.83 75.00
CA ALA A 189 4.67 -65.96 74.19
C ALA A 189 4.12 -65.71 72.77
N ASN A 190 3.38 -66.68 72.21
CA ASN A 190 2.75 -66.59 70.90
C ASN A 190 1.53 -65.66 70.89
N GLU A 191 0.72 -65.64 71.95
CA GLU A 191 -0.45 -64.75 72.06
C GLU A 191 -0.02 -63.30 72.26
N ASP A 192 0.96 -63.06 73.14
CA ASP A 192 1.55 -61.72 73.34
C ASP A 192 2.24 -61.19 72.08
N ALA A 193 2.87 -62.06 71.29
CA ALA A 193 3.44 -61.69 70.00
C ALA A 193 2.35 -61.34 68.97
N ALA A 194 1.24 -62.09 68.95
CA ALA A 194 0.12 -61.84 68.04
C ALA A 194 -0.63 -60.53 68.37
N GLU A 195 -0.85 -60.22 69.66
CA GLU A 195 -1.46 -58.95 70.08
C GLU A 195 -0.57 -57.75 69.72
N ARG A 196 0.75 -57.87 69.91
CA ARG A 196 1.70 -56.83 69.50
C ARG A 196 1.79 -56.67 67.99
N ALA A 197 1.72 -57.76 67.22
CA ALA A 197 1.67 -57.73 65.76
C ALA A 197 0.40 -57.02 65.28
N LEU A 198 -0.77 -57.36 65.83
CA LEU A 198 -2.04 -56.72 65.48
C LEU A 198 -2.03 -55.22 65.77
N ALA A 199 -1.51 -54.80 66.93
CA ALA A 199 -1.38 -53.39 67.26
C ALA A 199 -0.41 -52.65 66.34
N ALA A 200 0.69 -53.30 65.93
CA ALA A 200 1.64 -52.75 64.97
C ALA A 200 1.03 -52.60 63.57
N ASP A 201 0.24 -53.57 63.11
CA ASP A 201 -0.44 -53.54 61.82
C ASP A 201 -1.51 -52.44 61.78
N ILE A 202 -2.33 -52.31 62.83
CA ILE A 202 -3.32 -51.22 62.95
C ILE A 202 -2.62 -49.86 62.90
N LYS A 203 -1.51 -49.70 63.63
CA LYS A 203 -0.73 -48.46 63.63
C LYS A 203 -0.15 -48.15 62.26
N MET A 204 0.39 -49.17 61.58
CA MET A 204 0.92 -49.04 60.23
C MET A 204 -0.17 -48.57 59.26
N ILE A 205 -1.36 -49.19 59.29
CA ILE A 205 -2.50 -48.80 58.46
C ILE A 205 -2.88 -47.33 58.73
N GLU A 206 -3.00 -46.93 59.99
CA GLU A 206 -3.36 -45.56 60.38
C GLU A 206 -2.37 -44.50 59.90
N GLU A 207 -1.08 -44.82 59.81
CA GLU A 207 -0.04 -43.93 59.27
C GLU A 207 -0.19 -43.69 57.77
N TYR A 208 -0.71 -44.66 57.00
CA TYR A 208 -0.91 -44.54 55.56
C TYR A 208 -2.24 -43.88 55.17
N LEU A 209 -3.30 -44.02 55.98
CA LEU A 209 -4.64 -43.51 55.65
C LEU A 209 -4.69 -42.02 55.23
N PRO A 210 -4.01 -41.07 55.90
CA PRO A 210 -4.03 -39.66 55.49
C PRO A 210 -3.45 -39.41 54.10
N ARG A 211 -2.45 -40.21 53.67
CA ARG A 211 -1.78 -40.07 52.36
C ARG A 211 -2.73 -40.37 51.19
N LEU A 212 -3.76 -41.19 51.44
CA LEU A 212 -4.78 -41.54 50.46
C LEU A 212 -5.69 -40.35 50.11
N ILE A 213 -5.86 -39.36 51.00
CA ILE A 213 -6.67 -38.17 50.72
C ILE A 213 -6.03 -37.32 49.62
N SER A 214 -4.71 -37.20 49.65
CA SER A 214 -3.91 -36.39 48.73
C SER A 214 -3.54 -37.08 47.41
N LEU A 215 -3.89 -38.37 47.24
CA LEU A 215 -3.55 -39.10 46.02
C LEU A 215 -4.30 -38.48 44.82
N GLU A 216 -3.63 -37.95 43.82
CA GLU A 216 -4.33 -37.49 42.61
C GLU A 216 -4.86 -38.72 41.84
N ASP A 217 -6.14 -38.70 41.46
CA ASP A 217 -6.74 -39.72 40.59
C ASP A 217 -6.30 -39.56 39.12
N ILE A 218 -5.58 -38.47 38.81
CA ILE A 218 -5.05 -38.23 37.47
C ILE A 218 -3.66 -38.85 37.44
N PRO A 219 -3.39 -39.77 36.49
CA PRO A 219 -2.06 -40.32 36.36
C PRO A 219 -1.07 -39.20 36.07
N VAL A 220 0.00 -39.15 36.86
CA VAL A 220 1.11 -38.20 36.70
C VAL A 220 1.69 -38.30 35.28
N ASN A 221 1.62 -39.49 34.67
CA ASN A 221 1.93 -39.75 33.26
C ASN A 221 0.83 -40.61 32.59
N PRO A 222 0.00 -40.05 31.69
CA PRO A 222 -1.07 -40.79 31.02
C PRO A 222 -0.55 -41.87 30.06
N GLU A 223 0.67 -41.74 29.53
CA GLU A 223 1.27 -42.73 28.62
C GLU A 223 1.71 -43.99 29.37
N GLU A 224 2.45 -43.82 30.48
CA GLU A 224 2.85 -44.94 31.36
C GLU A 224 1.63 -45.68 31.92
N THR A 225 0.58 -44.95 32.29
CA THR A 225 -0.66 -45.55 32.80
C THR A 225 -1.41 -46.30 31.71
N GLY A 226 -1.34 -45.85 30.46
CA GLY A 226 -1.86 -46.57 29.30
C GLY A 226 -1.12 -47.87 29.04
N ILE A 227 0.20 -47.91 29.28
CA ILE A 227 1.02 -49.12 29.15
C ILE A 227 0.66 -50.13 30.25
N ILE A 228 0.58 -49.69 31.50
CA ILE A 228 0.25 -50.57 32.64
C ILE A 228 -1.15 -51.17 32.51
N ARG A 229 -2.14 -50.40 32.02
CA ARG A 229 -3.50 -50.94 31.77
C ARG A 229 -3.50 -52.06 30.75
N ARG A 230 -2.80 -51.89 29.63
CA ARG A 230 -2.71 -52.95 28.59
C ARG A 230 -2.05 -54.22 29.13
N GLN A 231 -1.03 -54.08 29.98
CA GLN A 231 -0.39 -55.22 30.63
C GLN A 231 -1.34 -55.96 31.56
N PHE A 232 -2.18 -55.23 32.32
CA PHE A 232 -3.20 -55.87 33.16
C PHE A 232 -4.30 -56.54 32.33
N ASP A 233 -4.78 -55.89 31.27
CA ASP A 233 -5.76 -56.49 30.36
C ASP A 233 -5.22 -57.79 29.71
N GLU A 234 -3.93 -57.81 29.34
CA GLU A 234 -3.24 -59.02 28.87
C GLU A 234 -3.14 -60.12 29.93
N VAL A 235 -2.87 -59.77 31.19
CA VAL A 235 -2.81 -60.76 32.28
C VAL A 235 -4.19 -61.31 32.62
N PHE A 236 -5.23 -60.47 32.68
CA PHE A 236 -6.59 -60.92 32.95
C PHE A 236 -7.17 -61.78 31.81
N THR A 237 -6.84 -61.46 30.56
CA THR A 237 -7.22 -62.30 29.41
C THR A 237 -6.47 -63.63 29.37
N GLN A 238 -5.26 -63.71 29.93
CA GLN A 238 -4.55 -64.99 30.11
C GLN A 238 -5.13 -65.82 31.26
N GLU A 239 -5.52 -65.18 32.38
CA GLU A 239 -6.20 -65.87 33.50
C GLU A 239 -7.56 -66.45 33.09
N GLU A 240 -8.34 -65.78 32.24
CA GLU A 240 -9.62 -66.33 31.73
C GLU A 240 -9.45 -67.55 30.80
N GLN A 241 -8.24 -67.78 30.28
CA GLN A 241 -7.91 -68.91 29.41
C GLN A 241 -7.32 -70.11 30.16
N THR A 242 -7.15 -70.03 31.49
CA THR A 242 -6.61 -71.10 32.33
C THR A 242 -7.69 -71.73 33.21
#